data_AF-A0A4R5Q743-F1
#
_entry.id   AF-A0A4R5Q743-F1
#
_cell.length_a   1.000
_cell.length_b   1.000
_cell.length_c   1.000
_cell.angle_alpha   90.00
_cell.angle_beta   90.00
_cell.angle_gamma   90.00
#
_symmetry.space_group_name_H-M   'P 1'
#
loop_
_entity.id
_entity.type
_entity.pdbx_description
1 polymer ?
#
loop_
_entity_poly.entity_id
_entity_poly.type
_entity_poly.pdbx_seq_one_letter_code
_entity_poly.pdbx_strand_id
1 'polypeptide(L)'
;MSLALLALLAACGDLPQPYRGRPGGQAAVLAIPLAIRLAVPPPEQALLGNAQAKEFAAALVTALQSEDVPVIASATPLPLDWLVEITAERQGQGRREAVRPRFRLLDADRKPQATTEGKPVPLEDWANADRTLFDQVARENGPKLTQLLLQVEAARKSTDPASLTAGPPRMYMVGVQGAPGDGNTSLAARMKEQLGGQGFVVQDSAEGAAYGLQADVAVVPGATGAVQRVEIIWIVSRRDGEELGRVVQMNEVPTGRLNRLWGDIAYVAANEAADGVKTVVANALQVPATTPDGPKPTGPAVGAVPPPPPAATPTPPPVLPPLR
;
A
#
# COMPACT_ATOMS: atom_id res chain seq x y z
N MET A 1 -49.92 -31.81 32.32
CA MET A 1 -49.19 -31.24 31.16
C MET A 1 -48.67 -29.87 31.57
N SER A 2 -47.44 -29.52 31.17
CA SER A 2 -46.79 -28.19 31.32
C SER A 2 -45.62 -28.02 32.31
N LEU A 3 -45.11 -29.06 32.98
CA LEU A 3 -43.87 -28.90 33.78
C LEU A 3 -42.70 -29.83 33.42
N ALA A 4 -42.86 -30.73 32.45
CA ALA A 4 -41.81 -31.70 32.08
C ALA A 4 -40.96 -31.28 30.86
N LEU A 5 -41.24 -30.14 30.21
CA LEU A 5 -40.60 -29.75 28.96
C LEU A 5 -39.48 -28.69 29.11
N LEU A 6 -39.20 -28.22 30.33
CA LEU A 6 -38.22 -27.14 30.60
C LEU A 6 -36.85 -27.65 31.09
N ALA A 7 -36.65 -28.96 31.26
CA ALA A 7 -35.40 -29.53 31.78
C ALA A 7 -34.40 -29.99 30.70
N LEU A 8 -34.70 -29.79 29.40
CA LEU A 8 -33.88 -30.29 28.29
C LEU A 8 -32.90 -29.26 27.68
N LEU A 9 -32.78 -28.04 28.23
CA LEU A 9 -31.86 -27.01 27.72
C LEU A 9 -30.55 -26.83 28.51
N ALA A 10 -30.28 -27.64 29.53
CA ALA A 10 -29.06 -27.54 30.36
C ALA A 10 -27.96 -28.56 29.98
N ALA A 11 -27.88 -28.96 28.71
CA ALA A 11 -26.86 -29.88 28.21
C ALA A 11 -26.01 -29.28 27.07
N CYS A 12 -25.52 -28.05 27.25
CA CYS A 12 -24.31 -27.61 26.56
C CYS A 12 -23.14 -27.87 27.52
N GLY A 13 -22.55 -29.06 27.42
CA GLY A 13 -21.29 -29.36 28.09
C GLY A 13 -20.18 -28.44 27.56
N ASP A 14 -19.29 -28.02 28.45
CA ASP A 14 -18.10 -27.26 28.09
C ASP A 14 -17.25 -28.10 27.12
N LEU A 15 -17.07 -27.63 25.90
CA LEU A 15 -16.21 -28.32 24.93
C LEU A 15 -14.80 -28.40 25.52
N PRO A 16 -14.06 -29.51 25.36
CA PRO A 16 -12.65 -29.52 25.71
C PRO A 16 -11.95 -28.41 24.93
N GLN A 17 -11.38 -27.44 25.66
CA GLN A 17 -10.63 -26.32 25.13
C GLN A 17 -9.13 -26.56 25.36
N PRO A 18 -8.48 -27.41 24.53
CA PRO A 18 -7.08 -27.80 24.73
C PRO A 18 -6.07 -26.66 24.62
N TYR A 19 -6.50 -25.44 24.27
CA TYR A 19 -5.63 -24.28 24.04
C TYR A 19 -5.88 -23.09 24.99
N ARG A 20 -6.79 -23.18 25.98
CA ARG A 20 -6.95 -22.09 26.96
C ARG A 20 -5.78 -22.12 27.97
N GLY A 21 -5.05 -21.01 28.07
CA GLY A 21 -4.09 -20.72 29.16
C GLY A 21 -2.62 -21.04 28.87
N ARG A 22 -2.30 -22.18 28.25
CA ARG A 22 -0.92 -22.54 27.86
C ARG A 22 -0.92 -23.39 26.59
N PRO A 23 -1.05 -22.76 25.41
CA PRO A 23 -0.86 -23.49 24.18
C PRO A 23 0.64 -23.80 24.11
N GLY A 24 1.02 -25.08 24.22
CA GLY A 24 2.43 -25.51 24.32
C GLY A 24 3.27 -25.08 23.11
N GLY A 25 4.52 -25.51 23.03
CA GLY A 25 5.43 -25.14 21.93
C GLY A 25 4.90 -25.40 20.51
N GLN A 26 3.85 -26.22 20.35
CA GLN A 26 3.18 -26.47 19.08
C GLN A 26 2.31 -25.30 18.59
N ALA A 27 1.82 -24.41 19.45
CA ALA A 27 1.09 -23.23 19.00
C ALA A 27 2.00 -22.13 18.45
N ALA A 28 3.29 -22.13 18.82
CA ALA A 28 4.31 -21.33 18.15
C ALA A 28 4.72 -21.92 16.78
N VAL A 29 4.33 -23.16 16.49
CA VAL A 29 4.58 -23.86 15.21
C VAL A 29 3.36 -23.75 14.27
N LEU A 30 2.20 -23.35 14.77
CA LEU A 30 1.03 -23.06 13.94
C LEU A 30 1.21 -21.70 13.26
N ALA A 31 1.61 -21.77 11.98
CA ALA A 31 1.66 -20.70 11.00
C ALA A 31 2.19 -19.37 11.57
N ILE A 32 3.52 -19.23 11.67
CA ILE A 32 4.08 -17.86 11.62
C ILE A 32 3.65 -17.31 10.26
N PRO A 33 2.71 -16.35 10.20
CA PRO A 33 2.26 -15.83 8.93
C PRO A 33 3.49 -15.28 8.19
N LEU A 34 3.42 -15.31 6.86
CA LEU A 34 4.38 -14.63 6.01
C LEU A 34 4.53 -13.21 6.55
N ALA A 35 5.75 -12.84 7.00
CA ALA A 35 6.00 -11.53 7.61
C ALA A 35 6.07 -10.40 6.57
N ILE A 36 5.60 -10.70 5.36
CA ILE A 36 5.78 -9.94 4.13
C ILE A 36 4.43 -9.92 3.42
N ARG A 37 3.95 -8.72 3.09
CA ARG A 37 2.80 -8.56 2.20
C ARG A 37 3.26 -8.62 0.75
N LEU A 38 2.51 -9.36 -0.06
CA LEU A 38 2.74 -9.47 -1.49
C LEU A 38 1.73 -8.58 -2.24
N ALA A 39 2.17 -7.92 -3.29
CA ALA A 39 1.32 -7.15 -4.18
C ALA A 39 1.49 -7.62 -5.63
N VAL A 40 0.39 -7.68 -6.37
CA VAL A 40 0.38 -7.96 -7.80
C VAL A 40 -0.06 -6.69 -8.51
N PRO A 41 0.87 -5.93 -9.12
CA PRO A 41 0.50 -4.80 -9.97
C PRO A 41 -0.14 -5.29 -11.28
N PRO A 42 -1.05 -4.51 -11.88
CA PRO A 42 -1.52 -4.78 -13.23
C PRO A 42 -0.33 -4.85 -14.19
N PRO A 43 -0.16 -5.94 -14.96
CA PRO A 43 1.04 -6.11 -15.76
C PRO A 43 1.01 -5.28 -17.03
N GLU A 44 1.94 -4.34 -17.12
CA GLU A 44 2.10 -3.45 -18.27
C GLU A 44 2.82 -4.14 -19.44
N GLN A 45 3.63 -5.16 -19.15
CA GLN A 45 4.46 -5.87 -20.12
C GLN A 45 3.92 -7.28 -20.44
N ALA A 46 2.64 -7.53 -20.18
CA ALA A 46 2.00 -8.83 -20.45
C ALA A 46 1.30 -8.91 -21.82
N LEU A 47 1.48 -7.92 -22.71
CA LEU A 47 0.80 -7.87 -24.02
C LEU A 47 -0.74 -7.85 -23.89
N LEU A 48 -1.27 -7.23 -22.83
CA LEU A 48 -2.69 -7.11 -22.53
C LEU A 48 -3.12 -5.64 -22.51
N GLY A 49 -4.41 -5.38 -22.75
CA GLY A 49 -4.99 -4.06 -22.50
C GLY A 49 -5.14 -3.75 -21.00
N ASN A 50 -5.27 -2.47 -20.62
CA ASN A 50 -5.34 -2.04 -19.21
C ASN A 50 -6.44 -2.74 -18.39
N ALA A 51 -7.60 -3.01 -18.99
CA ALA A 51 -8.70 -3.70 -18.31
C ALA A 51 -8.35 -5.19 -18.05
N GLN A 52 -7.90 -5.89 -19.09
CA GLN A 52 -7.43 -7.28 -19.01
C GLN A 52 -6.25 -7.44 -18.03
N ALA A 53 -5.30 -6.51 -18.02
CA ALA A 53 -4.19 -6.52 -17.08
C ALA A 53 -4.67 -6.49 -15.62
N LYS A 54 -5.65 -5.63 -15.29
CA LYS A 54 -6.24 -5.57 -13.95
C LYS A 54 -6.97 -6.86 -13.59
N GLU A 55 -7.72 -7.43 -14.53
CA GLU A 55 -8.40 -8.71 -14.33
C GLU A 55 -7.42 -9.86 -14.11
N PHE A 56 -6.31 -9.89 -14.87
CA PHE A 56 -5.29 -10.91 -14.72
C PHE A 56 -4.57 -10.82 -13.37
N ALA A 57 -4.23 -9.61 -12.92
CA ALA A 57 -3.68 -9.40 -11.57
C ALA A 57 -4.66 -9.88 -10.48
N ALA A 58 -5.95 -9.58 -10.62
CA ALA A 58 -6.98 -10.02 -9.68
C ALA A 58 -7.16 -11.56 -9.67
N ALA A 59 -7.10 -12.21 -10.84
CA ALA A 59 -7.13 -13.67 -10.95
C ALA A 59 -5.94 -14.32 -10.24
N LEU A 60 -4.73 -13.78 -10.42
CA LEU A 60 -3.53 -14.28 -9.76
C LEU A 60 -3.61 -14.11 -8.23
N VAL A 61 -4.09 -12.97 -7.76
CA VAL A 61 -4.33 -12.72 -6.33
C VAL A 61 -5.32 -13.72 -5.75
N THR A 62 -6.41 -14.00 -6.46
CA THR A 62 -7.39 -15.01 -6.03
C THR A 62 -6.75 -16.39 -5.88
N ALA A 63 -5.92 -16.80 -6.84
CA ALA A 63 -5.24 -18.10 -6.81
C ALA A 63 -4.19 -18.19 -5.70
N LEU A 64 -3.45 -17.11 -5.43
CA LEU A 64 -2.46 -17.07 -4.35
C LEU A 64 -3.13 -17.00 -2.96
N GLN A 65 -4.24 -16.29 -2.82
CA GLN A 65 -5.03 -16.26 -1.58
C GLN A 65 -5.63 -17.63 -1.26
N SER A 66 -6.00 -18.43 -2.26
CA SER A 66 -6.43 -19.82 -2.02
C SER A 66 -5.32 -20.75 -1.53
N GLU A 67 -4.07 -20.31 -1.62
CA GLU A 67 -2.88 -20.97 -1.06
C GLU A 67 -2.45 -20.31 0.27
N ASP A 68 -3.34 -19.56 0.93
CA ASP A 68 -3.11 -18.83 2.19
C ASP A 68 -1.98 -17.78 2.12
N VAL A 69 -1.66 -17.27 0.94
CA VAL A 69 -0.67 -16.18 0.76
C VAL A 69 -1.35 -14.82 0.98
N PRO A 70 -0.83 -13.95 1.89
CA PRO A 70 -1.33 -12.60 2.08
C PRO A 70 -0.90 -11.70 0.92
N VAL A 71 -1.71 -11.69 -0.12
CA VAL A 71 -1.46 -10.95 -1.35
C VAL A 71 -2.63 -10.03 -1.72
N ILE A 72 -2.32 -8.88 -2.33
CA ILE A 72 -3.32 -7.93 -2.83
C ILE A 72 -3.07 -7.56 -4.30
N ALA A 73 -4.13 -7.21 -5.02
CA ALA A 73 -4.00 -6.54 -6.31
C ALA A 73 -3.86 -5.04 -6.06
N SER A 74 -2.74 -4.44 -6.44
CA SER A 74 -2.55 -2.99 -6.26
C SER A 74 -1.75 -2.38 -7.41
N ALA A 75 -2.32 -1.35 -8.05
CA ALA A 75 -1.59 -0.53 -9.00
C ALA A 75 -0.55 0.39 -8.34
N THR A 76 -0.63 0.55 -7.00
CA THR A 76 0.30 1.35 -6.20
C THR A 76 0.77 0.51 -5.01
N PRO A 77 1.72 -0.41 -5.22
CA PRO A 77 2.28 -1.21 -4.13
C PRO A 77 2.93 -0.31 -3.07
N LEU A 78 2.84 -0.71 -1.80
CA LEU A 78 3.50 0.00 -0.71
C LEU A 78 5.04 -0.18 -0.78
N PRO A 79 5.80 0.72 -0.12
CA PRO A 79 7.25 0.67 -0.06
C PRO A 79 7.88 -0.69 0.28
N LEU A 80 7.29 -1.40 1.25
CA LEU A 80 7.81 -2.69 1.73
C LEU A 80 7.10 -3.90 1.11
N ASP A 81 6.17 -3.68 0.17
CA ASP A 81 5.51 -4.78 -0.53
C ASP A 81 6.50 -5.52 -1.43
N TRP A 82 6.44 -6.84 -1.33
CA TRP A 82 7.02 -7.71 -2.34
C TRP A 82 6.11 -7.75 -3.55
N LEU A 83 6.67 -7.96 -4.74
CA LEU A 83 5.87 -8.00 -5.96
C LEU A 83 5.87 -9.38 -6.58
N VAL A 84 4.73 -9.77 -7.12
CA VAL A 84 4.71 -10.71 -8.25
C VAL A 84 4.56 -9.89 -9.52
N GLU A 85 5.68 -9.68 -10.20
CA GLU A 85 5.67 -9.02 -11.49
C GLU A 85 5.34 -10.03 -12.59
N ILE A 86 4.45 -9.66 -13.50
CA ILE A 86 4.05 -10.49 -14.63
C ILE A 86 4.46 -9.80 -15.92
N THR A 87 5.23 -10.51 -16.74
CA THR A 87 5.56 -10.12 -18.12
C THR A 87 5.09 -11.21 -19.06
N ALA A 88 5.04 -10.94 -20.36
CA ALA A 88 4.74 -11.96 -21.34
C ALA A 88 5.55 -11.76 -22.61
N GLU A 89 6.03 -12.86 -23.18
CA GLU A 89 6.82 -12.86 -24.41
C GLU A 89 6.12 -13.69 -25.48
N ARG A 90 6.17 -13.23 -26.73
CA ARG A 90 5.74 -14.01 -27.88
C ARG A 90 6.79 -15.07 -28.19
N GLN A 91 6.33 -16.29 -28.46
CA GLN A 91 7.15 -17.43 -28.84
C GLN A 91 6.52 -18.19 -30.00
N GLY A 92 7.35 -18.85 -30.80
CA GLY A 92 6.91 -19.55 -32.00
C GLY A 92 6.82 -18.65 -33.24
N GLN A 93 6.36 -19.21 -34.35
CA GLN A 93 6.25 -18.51 -35.63
C GLN A 93 5.05 -19.00 -36.44
N GLY A 94 4.39 -18.09 -37.15
CA GLY A 94 3.22 -18.40 -37.98
C GLY A 94 2.06 -18.97 -37.16
N ARG A 95 1.47 -20.07 -37.61
CA ARG A 95 0.32 -20.72 -36.94
C ARG A 95 0.61 -21.33 -35.55
N ARG A 96 1.87 -21.29 -35.09
CA ARG A 96 2.27 -21.80 -33.76
C ARG A 96 2.68 -20.67 -32.81
N GLU A 97 2.31 -19.43 -33.14
CA GLU A 97 2.59 -18.29 -32.28
C GLU A 97 1.77 -18.37 -30.98
N ALA A 98 2.46 -18.24 -29.86
CA ALA A 98 1.90 -18.33 -28.53
C ALA A 98 2.54 -17.26 -27.64
N VAL A 99 1.82 -16.83 -26.62
CA VAL A 99 2.29 -15.94 -25.58
C VAL A 99 2.65 -16.77 -24.35
N ARG A 100 3.88 -16.62 -23.86
CA ARG A 100 4.33 -17.24 -22.62
C ARG A 100 4.37 -16.19 -21.50
N PRO A 101 3.50 -16.29 -20.49
CA PRO A 101 3.59 -15.43 -19.32
C PRO A 101 4.76 -15.85 -18.44
N ARG A 102 5.47 -14.88 -17.89
CA ARG A 102 6.60 -15.03 -16.99
C ARG A 102 6.31 -14.27 -15.71
N PHE A 103 6.60 -14.90 -14.58
CA PHE A 103 6.31 -14.38 -13.25
C PHE A 103 7.62 -14.24 -12.47
N ARG A 104 7.87 -13.05 -11.93
CA ARG A 104 9.06 -12.75 -11.11
C ARG A 104 8.62 -12.37 -9.71
N LEU A 105 9.17 -13.05 -8.71
CA LEU A 105 9.05 -12.62 -7.32
C LEU A 105 10.13 -11.59 -7.05
N LEU A 106 9.72 -10.36 -6.76
CA LEU A 106 10.63 -9.26 -6.44
C LEU A 106 10.53 -8.93 -4.95
N ASP A 107 11.67 -8.64 -4.33
CA ASP A 107 11.67 -8.09 -2.98
C ASP A 107 11.24 -6.61 -2.95
N ALA A 108 11.23 -6.04 -1.74
CA ALA A 108 10.91 -4.63 -1.52
C ALA A 108 11.91 -3.66 -2.20
N ASP A 109 13.16 -4.10 -2.46
CA ASP A 109 14.16 -3.36 -3.25
C ASP A 109 13.97 -3.54 -4.76
N ARG A 110 12.89 -4.22 -5.19
CA ARG A 110 12.59 -4.59 -6.58
C ARG A 110 13.61 -5.54 -7.22
N LYS A 111 14.41 -6.25 -6.42
CA LYS A 111 15.36 -7.25 -6.92
C LYS A 111 14.67 -8.59 -7.13
N PRO A 112 14.92 -9.28 -8.25
CA PRO A 112 14.33 -10.59 -8.50
C PRO A 112 14.92 -11.65 -7.57
N GLN A 113 14.05 -12.28 -6.80
CA GLN A 113 14.37 -13.36 -5.87
C GLN A 113 14.11 -14.74 -6.48
N ALA A 114 13.05 -14.85 -7.27
CA ALA A 114 12.70 -16.06 -7.99
C ALA A 114 12.02 -15.72 -9.32
N THR A 115 12.04 -16.65 -10.27
CA THR A 115 11.34 -16.50 -11.53
C THR A 115 10.78 -17.85 -11.98
N THR A 116 9.59 -17.81 -12.58
CA THR A 116 8.94 -18.96 -13.17
C THR A 116 8.18 -18.56 -14.42
N GLU A 117 7.83 -19.54 -15.24
CA GLU A 117 7.12 -19.34 -16.50
C GLU A 117 5.85 -20.19 -16.52
N GLY A 118 4.80 -19.59 -17.05
CA GLY A 118 3.56 -20.30 -17.35
C GLY A 118 3.67 -21.13 -18.62
N LYS A 119 2.61 -21.91 -18.88
CA LYS A 119 2.47 -22.60 -20.15
C LYS A 119 2.21 -21.57 -21.27
N PRO A 120 2.71 -21.81 -22.49
CA PRO A 120 2.34 -21.00 -23.65
C PRO A 120 0.84 -21.05 -23.89
N VAL A 121 0.25 -19.89 -24.12
CA VAL A 121 -1.16 -19.72 -24.51
C VAL A 121 -1.18 -19.26 -25.98
N PRO A 122 -2.01 -19.84 -26.87
CA PRO A 122 -2.10 -19.38 -28.25
C PRO A 122 -2.33 -17.86 -28.34
N LEU A 123 -1.70 -17.19 -29.32
CA LEU A 123 -1.75 -15.73 -29.42
C LEU A 123 -3.20 -15.19 -29.53
N GLU A 124 -4.04 -15.87 -30.29
CA GLU A 124 -5.45 -15.49 -30.47
C GLU A 124 -6.24 -15.57 -29.15
N ASP A 125 -6.00 -16.61 -28.35
CA ASP A 125 -6.63 -16.79 -27.05
C ASP A 125 -6.13 -15.75 -26.04
N TRP A 126 -4.83 -15.42 -26.07
CA TRP A 126 -4.25 -14.40 -25.19
C TRP A 126 -4.75 -12.99 -25.53
N ALA A 127 -4.91 -12.67 -26.83
CA ALA A 127 -5.42 -11.37 -27.27
C ALA A 127 -6.90 -11.19 -26.89
N ASN A 128 -7.68 -12.26 -26.94
CA ASN A 128 -9.10 -12.28 -26.56
C ASN A 128 -9.31 -12.83 -25.16
N ALA A 129 -8.28 -12.77 -24.31
CA ALA A 129 -8.31 -13.37 -22.98
C ALA A 129 -9.45 -12.79 -22.14
N ASP A 130 -10.21 -13.69 -21.54
CA ASP A 130 -11.28 -13.39 -20.61
C ASP A 130 -10.91 -13.84 -19.19
N ARG A 131 -11.82 -13.60 -18.25
CA ARG A 131 -11.64 -14.00 -16.85
C ARG A 131 -11.38 -15.50 -16.68
N THR A 132 -11.95 -16.34 -17.54
CA THR A 132 -11.82 -17.80 -17.44
C THR A 132 -10.39 -18.23 -17.78
N LEU A 133 -9.82 -17.69 -18.86
CA LEU A 133 -8.43 -17.94 -19.21
C LEU A 133 -7.48 -17.41 -18.12
N PHE A 134 -7.72 -16.21 -17.59
CA PHE A 134 -6.90 -15.68 -16.50
C PHE A 134 -6.97 -16.53 -15.23
N ASP A 135 -8.15 -16.99 -14.83
CA ASP A 135 -8.30 -17.89 -13.68
C ASP A 135 -7.60 -19.23 -13.92
N GLN A 136 -7.63 -19.78 -15.14
CA GLN A 136 -6.88 -20.98 -15.49
C GLN A 136 -5.37 -20.75 -15.34
N VAL A 137 -4.83 -19.70 -15.98
CA VAL A 137 -3.39 -19.38 -15.91
C VAL A 137 -2.97 -19.11 -14.47
N ALA A 138 -3.79 -18.40 -13.69
CA ALA A 138 -3.54 -18.12 -12.28
C ALA A 138 -3.51 -19.41 -11.44
N ARG A 139 -4.51 -20.30 -11.57
CA ARG A 139 -4.56 -21.58 -10.84
C ARG A 139 -3.39 -22.50 -11.18
N GLU A 140 -2.94 -22.50 -12.43
CA GLU A 140 -1.77 -23.30 -12.85
C GLU A 140 -0.45 -22.80 -12.25
N ASN A 141 -0.33 -21.50 -11.94
CA ASN A 141 0.91 -20.87 -11.48
C ASN A 141 0.91 -20.54 -9.98
N GLY A 142 -0.25 -20.42 -9.34
CA GLY A 142 -0.41 -20.12 -7.90
C GLY A 142 0.44 -21.04 -7.01
N PRO A 143 0.26 -22.37 -7.06
CA PRO A 143 1.04 -23.29 -6.24
C PRO A 143 2.56 -23.19 -6.45
N LYS A 144 3.00 -22.98 -7.70
CA LYS A 144 4.42 -22.82 -8.04
C LYS A 144 5.00 -21.54 -7.43
N LEU A 145 4.26 -20.44 -7.49
CA LEU A 145 4.66 -19.16 -6.92
C LEU A 145 4.70 -19.23 -5.39
N THR A 146 3.72 -19.88 -4.76
CA THR A 146 3.72 -20.13 -3.31
C THR A 146 4.93 -20.95 -2.89
N GLN A 147 5.25 -22.02 -3.61
CA GLN A 147 6.43 -22.83 -3.32
C GLN A 147 7.74 -22.03 -3.43
N LEU A 148 7.88 -21.20 -4.48
CA LEU A 148 9.04 -20.32 -4.65
C LEU A 148 9.16 -19.28 -3.53
N LEU A 149 8.04 -18.67 -3.14
CA LEU A 149 7.99 -17.71 -2.03
C LEU A 149 8.49 -18.36 -0.73
N LEU A 150 7.97 -19.53 -0.38
CA LEU A 150 8.37 -20.26 0.83
C LEU A 150 9.86 -20.65 0.81
N GLN A 151 10.40 -21.04 -0.35
CA GLN A 151 11.84 -21.34 -0.50
C GLN A 151 12.71 -20.10 -0.27
N VAL A 152 12.34 -18.96 -0.86
CA VAL A 152 13.07 -17.69 -0.71
C VAL A 152 13.06 -17.24 0.74
N GLU A 153 11.92 -17.31 1.42
CA GLU A 153 11.82 -16.93 2.82
C GLU A 153 12.59 -17.87 3.75
N ALA A 154 12.56 -19.18 3.51
CA ALA A 154 13.33 -20.14 4.28
C ALA A 154 14.85 -19.84 4.19
N ALA A 155 15.35 -19.56 2.99
CA ALA A 155 16.75 -19.17 2.75
C ALA A 155 17.11 -17.84 3.42
N ARG A 156 16.15 -16.92 3.55
CA ARG A 156 16.34 -15.65 4.25
C ARG A 156 16.39 -15.83 5.76
N LYS A 157 15.43 -16.57 6.33
CA LYS A 157 15.36 -16.82 7.78
C LYS A 157 16.61 -17.53 8.28
N SER A 158 17.26 -18.38 7.47
CA SER A 158 18.54 -19.00 7.84
C SER A 158 19.72 -18.04 7.88
N THR A 159 19.58 -16.84 7.30
CA THR A 159 20.67 -15.87 7.10
C THR A 159 20.48 -14.60 7.94
N ASP A 160 19.41 -14.51 8.77
CA ASP A 160 19.09 -13.32 9.56
C ASP A 160 19.46 -13.48 11.06
N PRO A 161 20.68 -13.10 11.48
CA PRO A 161 21.11 -13.09 12.88
C PRO A 161 20.60 -11.87 13.68
N ALA A 162 19.82 -10.95 13.08
CA ALA A 162 19.56 -9.63 13.66
C ALA A 162 18.31 -9.53 14.57
N SER A 163 17.67 -10.63 14.90
CA SER A 163 16.37 -10.65 15.59
C SER A 163 16.40 -10.42 17.12
N LEU A 164 17.53 -9.98 17.70
CA LEU A 164 17.68 -9.93 19.18
C LEU A 164 18.05 -8.56 19.80
N THR A 165 18.16 -7.47 19.04
CA THR A 165 18.44 -6.16 19.64
C THR A 165 17.54 -5.08 19.04
N ALA A 166 16.67 -4.49 19.86
CA ALA A 166 15.87 -3.33 19.50
C ALA A 166 16.77 -2.09 19.36
N GLY A 167 17.36 -1.92 18.18
CA GLY A 167 18.04 -0.69 17.79
C GLY A 167 17.03 0.43 17.45
N PRO A 168 17.52 1.62 17.07
CA PRO A 168 16.67 2.70 16.59
C PRO A 168 15.77 2.24 15.42
N PRO A 169 14.55 2.79 15.27
CA PRO A 169 13.65 2.40 14.19
C PRO A 169 14.29 2.65 12.83
N ARG A 170 14.40 1.58 12.03
CA ARG A 170 14.95 1.62 10.67
C ARG A 170 13.84 1.90 9.67
N MET A 171 14.06 2.88 8.81
CA MET A 171 13.12 3.29 7.78
C MET A 171 13.76 3.18 6.40
N TYR A 172 13.15 2.38 5.53
CA TYR A 172 13.52 2.28 4.14
C TYR A 172 12.91 3.46 3.38
N MET A 173 13.74 4.24 2.70
CA MET A 173 13.29 5.31 1.83
C MET A 173 13.37 4.86 0.37
N VAL A 174 12.21 4.60 -0.24
CA VAL A 174 12.11 4.23 -1.67
C VAL A 174 12.58 5.38 -2.55
N GLY A 175 12.26 6.61 -2.13
CA GLY A 175 12.58 7.84 -2.84
C GLY A 175 11.35 8.73 -3.02
N VAL A 176 11.49 9.69 -3.93
CA VAL A 176 10.44 10.64 -4.30
C VAL A 176 10.24 10.56 -5.82
N GLN A 177 9.00 10.58 -6.26
CA GLN A 177 8.62 10.54 -7.67
C GLN A 177 7.78 11.75 -8.06
N GLY A 178 7.88 12.17 -9.34
CA GLY A 178 6.99 13.17 -9.94
C GLY A 178 7.43 14.62 -9.78
N ALA A 179 8.45 14.91 -8.97
CA ALA A 179 8.94 16.27 -8.81
C ALA A 179 9.77 16.71 -10.05
N PRO A 180 9.50 17.90 -10.63
CA PRO A 180 10.32 18.47 -11.71
C PRO A 180 11.72 18.88 -11.23
N GLY A 181 12.62 19.14 -12.17
CA GLY A 181 13.99 19.59 -11.88
C GLY A 181 14.78 18.52 -11.10
N ASP A 182 15.46 18.94 -10.03
CA ASP A 182 16.16 18.04 -9.09
C ASP A 182 15.30 17.62 -7.89
N GLY A 183 14.00 17.94 -7.90
CA GLY A 183 13.13 17.87 -6.73
C GLY A 183 13.05 16.49 -6.09
N ASN A 184 13.08 15.41 -6.88
CA ASN A 184 13.04 14.05 -6.35
C ASN A 184 14.26 13.79 -5.45
N THR A 185 15.45 14.16 -5.93
CA THR A 185 16.70 13.98 -5.21
C THR A 185 16.80 14.93 -4.03
N SER A 186 16.43 16.21 -4.20
CA SER A 186 16.49 17.20 -3.13
C SER A 186 15.55 16.87 -1.98
N LEU A 187 14.28 16.52 -2.27
CA LEU A 187 13.31 16.13 -1.25
C LEU A 187 13.76 14.86 -0.53
N ALA A 188 14.27 13.86 -1.27
CA ALA A 188 14.77 12.64 -0.65
C ALA A 188 15.94 12.90 0.30
N ALA A 189 16.93 13.67 -0.14
CA ALA A 189 18.10 14.00 0.68
C ALA A 189 17.71 14.77 1.95
N ARG A 190 16.84 15.78 1.82
CA ARG A 190 16.36 16.58 2.97
C ARG A 190 15.52 15.76 3.93
N MET A 191 14.64 14.89 3.42
CA MET A 191 13.83 14.02 4.27
C MET A 191 14.70 13.05 5.09
N LYS A 192 15.74 12.45 4.49
CA LYS A 192 16.71 11.61 5.21
C LYS A 192 17.41 12.37 6.33
N GLU A 193 17.89 13.59 6.04
CA GLU A 193 18.56 14.46 7.01
C GLU A 193 17.64 14.75 8.21
N GLN A 194 16.39 15.17 7.93
CA GLN A 194 15.43 15.53 8.97
C GLN A 194 15.05 14.33 9.84
N LEU A 195 14.71 13.18 9.24
CA LEU A 195 14.35 11.97 9.98
C LEU A 195 15.53 11.38 10.76
N GLY A 196 16.75 11.49 10.23
CA GLY A 196 17.97 11.15 10.96
C GLY A 196 18.13 11.98 12.25
N GLY A 197 17.87 13.29 12.16
CA GLY A 197 17.81 14.19 13.31
C GLY A 197 16.72 13.82 14.33
N GLN A 198 15.69 13.09 13.91
CA GLN A 198 14.59 12.62 14.75
C GLN A 198 14.79 11.21 15.33
N GLY A 199 15.95 10.60 15.13
CA GLY A 199 16.33 9.31 15.73
C GLY A 199 15.99 8.08 14.87
N PHE A 200 15.59 8.28 13.61
CA PHE A 200 15.44 7.18 12.66
C PHE A 200 16.76 6.84 11.99
N VAL A 201 16.97 5.56 11.71
CA VAL A 201 18.02 5.12 10.77
C VAL A 201 17.37 5.00 9.41
N VAL A 202 17.54 6.03 8.57
CA VAL A 202 17.01 6.02 7.20
C VAL A 202 18.01 5.38 6.26
N GLN A 203 17.56 4.39 5.50
CA GLN A 203 18.39 3.56 4.64
C GLN A 203 17.78 3.43 3.24
N ASP A 204 18.64 3.14 2.26
CA ASP A 204 18.30 2.95 0.85
C ASP A 204 18.05 1.47 0.48
N SER A 205 18.08 0.59 1.48
CA SER A 205 17.76 -0.83 1.34
C SER A 205 16.55 -1.15 2.21
N ALA A 206 15.68 -2.04 1.75
CA ALA A 206 14.55 -2.54 2.54
C ALA A 206 15.00 -3.53 3.64
N GLU A 207 16.22 -4.07 3.54
CA GLU A 207 16.71 -5.11 4.44
C GLU A 207 16.79 -4.63 5.91
N GLY A 208 16.06 -5.31 6.79
CA GLY A 208 15.99 -4.96 8.20
C GLY A 208 15.20 -3.69 8.53
N ALA A 209 14.57 -3.04 7.54
CA ALA A 209 13.68 -1.91 7.78
C ALA A 209 12.36 -2.37 8.40
N ALA A 210 11.88 -1.64 9.42
CA ALA A 210 10.57 -1.87 10.03
C ALA A 210 9.48 -1.02 9.35
N TYR A 211 9.88 0.13 8.80
CA TYR A 211 9.02 1.11 8.15
C TYR A 211 9.51 1.42 6.75
N GLY A 212 8.59 1.76 5.86
CA GLY A 212 8.87 2.22 4.50
C GLY A 212 8.29 3.61 4.28
N LEU A 213 9.00 4.43 3.51
CA LEU A 213 8.63 5.79 3.17
C LEU A 213 8.79 6.02 1.66
N GLN A 214 7.73 6.51 1.03
CA GLN A 214 7.72 6.98 -0.35
C GLN A 214 7.06 8.37 -0.40
N ALA A 215 7.43 9.20 -1.38
CA ALA A 215 6.63 10.37 -1.73
C ALA A 215 6.29 10.44 -3.21
N ASP A 216 5.06 10.88 -3.45
CA ASP A 216 4.57 11.24 -4.77
C ASP A 216 4.36 12.76 -4.82
N VAL A 217 4.85 13.38 -5.88
CA VAL A 217 4.76 14.82 -6.11
C VAL A 217 3.99 15.08 -7.39
N ALA A 218 2.97 15.91 -7.29
CA ALA A 218 2.22 16.42 -8.43
C ALA A 218 2.34 17.94 -8.48
N VAL A 219 2.64 18.47 -9.67
CA VAL A 219 2.63 19.90 -9.92
C VAL A 219 1.57 20.21 -10.96
N VAL A 220 0.58 21.02 -10.59
CA VAL A 220 -0.52 21.42 -11.46
C VAL A 220 -0.51 22.93 -11.67
N PRO A 221 -0.86 23.43 -12.87
CA PRO A 221 -1.03 24.86 -13.08
C PRO A 221 -2.07 25.45 -12.13
N GLY A 222 -1.79 26.62 -11.56
CA GLY A 222 -2.75 27.37 -10.76
C GLY A 222 -3.77 28.10 -11.64
N ALA A 223 -4.84 28.59 -11.02
CA ALA A 223 -6.00 29.17 -11.73
C ALA A 223 -5.65 30.34 -12.67
N THR A 224 -4.61 31.11 -12.34
CA THR A 224 -4.20 32.30 -13.10
C THR A 224 -2.92 32.11 -13.92
N GLY A 225 -2.31 30.90 -13.92
CA GLY A 225 -1.07 30.59 -14.62
C GLY A 225 0.22 31.23 -14.07
N ALA A 226 0.11 32.27 -13.24
CA ALA A 226 1.23 32.93 -12.57
C ALA A 226 1.79 32.11 -11.39
N VAL A 227 0.94 31.25 -10.81
CA VAL A 227 1.29 30.31 -9.75
C VAL A 227 1.03 28.88 -10.23
N GLN A 228 1.78 27.94 -9.67
CA GLN A 228 1.57 26.52 -9.80
C GLN A 228 1.42 25.92 -8.40
N ARG A 229 0.54 24.93 -8.28
CA ARG A 229 0.30 24.22 -7.04
C ARG A 229 1.13 22.95 -7.03
N VAL A 230 1.91 22.77 -5.98
CA VAL A 230 2.64 21.54 -5.70
C VAL A 230 1.91 20.78 -4.60
N GLU A 231 1.61 19.53 -4.85
CA GLU A 231 1.07 18.56 -3.90
C GLU A 231 2.14 17.50 -3.66
N ILE A 232 2.48 17.26 -2.41
CA ILE A 232 3.45 16.25 -1.98
C ILE A 232 2.72 15.32 -1.03
N ILE A 233 2.70 14.03 -1.36
CA ILE A 233 2.08 13.01 -0.53
C ILE A 233 3.14 12.01 -0.08
N TRP A 234 3.44 12.01 1.21
CA TRP A 234 4.31 11.02 1.84
C TRP A 234 3.47 9.85 2.32
N ILE A 235 3.86 8.64 1.96
CA ILE A 235 3.17 7.40 2.32
C ILE A 235 4.09 6.63 3.27
N VAL A 236 3.59 6.35 4.47
CA VAL A 236 4.32 5.58 5.49
C VAL A 236 3.68 4.21 5.61
N SER A 237 4.47 3.16 5.46
CA SER A 237 4.03 1.78 5.60
C SER A 237 4.86 1.02 6.63
N ARG A 238 4.29 -0.04 7.20
CA ARG A 238 4.99 -1.01 8.03
C ARG A 238 5.38 -2.24 7.20
N ARG A 239 6.37 -3.00 7.68
CA ARG A 239 6.90 -4.20 7.03
C ARG A 239 5.87 -5.30 6.74
N ASP A 240 4.83 -5.40 7.55
CA ASP A 240 3.71 -6.33 7.33
C ASP A 240 2.72 -5.85 6.26
N GLY A 241 3.04 -4.73 5.58
CA GLY A 241 2.22 -4.17 4.52
C GLY A 241 1.01 -3.40 5.04
N GLU A 242 0.99 -2.93 6.27
CA GLU A 242 0.01 -1.93 6.68
C GLU A 242 0.45 -0.53 6.23
N GLU A 243 -0.43 0.22 5.56
CA GLU A 243 -0.24 1.67 5.40
C GLU A 243 -0.58 2.33 6.74
N LEU A 244 0.44 2.85 7.42
CA LEU A 244 0.27 3.50 8.72
C LEU A 244 -0.37 4.88 8.58
N GLY A 245 -0.20 5.52 7.43
CA GLY A 245 -0.83 6.78 7.10
C GLY A 245 -0.11 7.56 6.01
N ARG A 246 -0.66 8.74 5.72
CA ARG A 246 -0.16 9.65 4.71
C ARG A 246 0.02 11.05 5.28
N VAL A 247 1.08 11.73 4.87
CA VAL A 247 1.31 13.16 5.16
C VAL A 247 1.16 13.91 3.86
N VAL A 248 0.13 14.75 3.76
CA VAL A 248 -0.18 15.53 2.55
C VAL A 248 0.20 16.98 2.78
N GLN A 249 0.98 17.54 1.86
CA GLN A 249 1.36 18.94 1.84
C GLN A 249 0.94 19.54 0.51
N MET A 250 0.37 20.73 0.55
CA MET A 250 -0.09 21.42 -0.66
C MET A 250 0.25 22.89 -0.56
N ASN A 251 1.09 23.35 -1.49
CA ASN A 251 1.64 24.71 -1.48
C ASN A 251 1.51 25.35 -2.87
N GLU A 252 1.35 26.67 -2.92
CA GLU A 252 1.38 27.43 -4.17
C GLU A 252 2.71 28.16 -4.30
N VAL A 253 3.35 28.01 -5.46
CA VAL A 253 4.63 28.63 -5.76
C VAL A 253 4.58 29.35 -7.10
N PRO A 254 5.41 30.37 -7.34
CA PRO A 254 5.51 31.01 -8.65
C PRO A 254 5.83 29.98 -9.74
N THR A 255 5.16 30.10 -10.88
CA THR A 255 5.36 29.21 -12.03
C THR A 255 6.83 29.17 -12.45
N GLY A 256 7.34 27.96 -12.70
CA GLY A 256 8.73 27.74 -13.13
C GLY A 256 9.76 27.70 -12.00
N ARG A 257 9.41 28.04 -10.75
CA ARG A 257 10.33 27.99 -9.61
C ARG A 257 10.78 26.56 -9.26
N LEU A 258 9.97 25.56 -9.60
CA LEU A 258 10.25 24.14 -9.36
C LEU A 258 10.97 23.45 -10.53
N ASN A 259 11.32 24.16 -11.61
CA ASN A 259 11.85 23.50 -12.82
C ASN A 259 13.35 23.18 -12.73
N ARG A 260 14.04 23.71 -11.72
CA ARG A 260 15.49 23.56 -11.55
C ARG A 260 15.81 23.05 -10.15
N LEU A 261 16.32 23.92 -9.27
CA LEU A 261 16.86 23.56 -7.97
C LEU A 261 15.80 23.73 -6.88
N TRP A 262 15.52 22.64 -6.17
CA TRP A 262 14.55 22.57 -5.10
C TRP A 262 15.14 22.83 -3.72
N GLY A 263 16.46 22.90 -3.58
CA GLY A 263 17.19 22.89 -2.29
C GLY A 263 16.49 23.55 -1.10
N ASP A 264 16.08 24.81 -1.22
CA ASP A 264 15.41 25.57 -0.15
C ASP A 264 13.98 25.10 0.11
N ILE A 265 13.22 24.86 -0.97
CA ILE A 265 11.82 24.39 -0.91
C ILE A 265 11.78 22.97 -0.33
N ALA A 266 12.71 22.12 -0.74
CA ALA A 266 12.86 20.76 -0.25
C ALA A 266 13.23 20.73 1.23
N TYR A 267 14.06 21.66 1.72
CA TYR A 267 14.39 21.74 3.14
C TYR A 267 13.15 22.04 3.98
N VAL A 268 12.38 23.07 3.61
CA VAL A 268 11.16 23.47 4.34
C VAL A 268 10.11 22.36 4.27
N ALA A 269 9.84 21.84 3.07
CA ALA A 269 8.86 20.78 2.88
C ALA A 269 9.22 19.52 3.67
N ALA A 270 10.49 19.09 3.63
CA ALA A 270 10.95 17.92 4.37
C ALA A 270 10.89 18.13 5.89
N ASN A 271 11.25 19.31 6.39
CA ASN A 271 11.18 19.63 7.82
C ASN A 271 9.75 19.51 8.34
N GLU A 272 8.79 20.13 7.64
CA GLU A 272 7.36 20.04 7.99
C GLU A 272 6.83 18.60 7.91
N ALA A 273 7.21 17.84 6.87
CA ALA A 273 6.72 16.48 6.68
C ALA A 273 7.35 15.48 7.65
N ALA A 274 8.61 15.65 8.05
CA ALA A 274 9.31 14.74 8.96
C ALA A 274 8.60 14.61 10.31
N ASP A 275 8.10 15.72 10.86
CA ASP A 275 7.29 15.72 12.10
C ASP A 275 5.98 14.92 11.93
N GLY A 276 5.33 15.07 10.78
CA GLY A 276 4.14 14.30 10.43
C GLY A 276 4.44 12.79 10.33
N VAL A 277 5.53 12.43 9.63
CA VAL A 277 5.97 11.03 9.47
C VAL A 277 6.29 10.40 10.83
N LYS A 278 7.02 11.10 11.69
CA LYS A 278 7.31 10.63 13.06
C LYS A 278 6.03 10.41 13.85
N THR A 279 5.06 11.29 13.74
CA THR A 279 3.76 11.16 14.41
C THR A 279 3.01 9.92 13.93
N VAL A 280 2.98 9.68 12.61
CA VAL A 280 2.37 8.47 12.03
C VAL A 280 3.01 7.20 12.58
N VAL A 281 4.34 7.15 12.62
CA VAL A 281 5.06 5.99 13.17
C VAL A 281 4.82 5.84 14.68
N ALA A 282 4.85 6.94 15.44
CA ALA A 282 4.62 6.92 16.88
C ALA A 282 3.21 6.46 17.25
N ASN A 283 2.20 6.80 16.45
CA ASN A 283 0.83 6.34 16.64
C ASN A 283 0.71 4.82 16.40
N ALA A 284 1.39 4.31 15.37
CA ALA A 284 1.42 2.87 15.08
C ALA A 284 2.07 2.04 16.19
N LEU A 285 3.06 2.60 16.90
CA LEU A 285 3.70 1.97 18.05
C LEU A 285 2.80 1.91 19.30
N GLN A 286 1.78 2.76 19.38
CA GLN A 286 0.88 2.86 20.53
C GLN A 286 -0.36 1.95 20.42
N VAL A 287 -0.66 1.40 19.24
CA VAL A 287 -1.74 0.43 19.05
C VAL A 287 -1.17 -0.99 19.18
N PRO A 288 -1.51 -1.79 20.20
CA PRO A 288 -1.10 -3.18 20.26
C PRO A 288 -1.71 -3.95 19.08
N ALA A 289 -0.92 -4.83 18.46
CA ALA A 289 -1.36 -5.76 17.43
C ALA A 289 -2.24 -6.87 18.02
N THR A 290 -3.43 -6.53 18.53
CA THR A 290 -4.53 -7.48 18.74
C THR A 290 -5.84 -6.71 18.90
N THR A 291 -6.65 -6.65 17.85
CA THR A 291 -8.12 -6.75 17.93
C THR A 291 -8.65 -7.02 16.51
N PRO A 292 -9.12 -8.24 16.20
CA PRO A 292 -10.01 -8.47 15.07
C PRO A 292 -11.37 -7.83 15.36
N ASP A 293 -11.85 -7.02 14.41
CA ASP A 293 -13.18 -6.42 14.28
C ASP A 293 -13.84 -5.84 15.56
N GLY A 294 -13.64 -4.54 15.74
CA GLY A 294 -14.54 -3.65 16.49
C GLY A 294 -14.91 -2.44 15.63
N PRO A 295 -16.10 -1.84 15.78
CA PRO A 295 -16.55 -0.77 14.91
C PRO A 295 -15.59 0.42 14.99
N LYS A 296 -15.23 0.95 13.80
CA LYS A 296 -14.43 2.15 13.55
C LYS A 296 -14.65 3.23 14.64
N PRO A 297 -13.60 3.66 15.36
CA PRO A 297 -13.75 4.77 16.31
C PRO A 297 -14.11 6.03 15.54
N THR A 298 -15.29 6.57 15.86
CA THR A 298 -15.73 7.89 15.41
C THR A 298 -14.81 8.91 16.08
N GLY A 299 -14.05 9.66 15.28
CA GLY A 299 -13.18 10.71 15.80
C GLY A 299 -13.98 11.75 16.60
N PRO A 300 -13.32 12.48 17.52
CA PRO A 300 -13.99 13.56 18.24
C PRO A 300 -14.48 14.61 17.23
N ALA A 301 -15.80 14.82 17.22
CA ALA A 301 -16.43 15.92 16.53
C ALA A 301 -15.94 17.24 17.15
N VAL A 302 -15.01 17.90 16.47
CA VAL A 302 -14.63 19.27 16.80
C VAL A 302 -15.54 20.20 16.00
N GLY A 303 -16.53 20.76 16.72
CA GLY A 303 -17.11 22.08 16.49
C GLY A 303 -17.82 22.32 15.16
N ALA A 304 -19.15 22.21 15.17
CA ALA A 304 -20.00 22.91 14.22
C ALA A 304 -19.68 24.42 14.26
N VAL A 305 -19.22 24.97 13.15
CA VAL A 305 -19.22 26.42 12.90
C VAL A 305 -20.69 26.86 12.87
N PRO A 306 -21.12 27.84 13.69
CA PRO A 306 -22.48 28.34 13.61
C PRO A 306 -22.73 28.96 12.23
N PRO A 307 -23.94 28.80 11.65
CA PRO A 307 -24.24 29.37 10.35
C PRO A 307 -24.09 30.90 10.39
N PRO A 308 -23.69 31.54 9.27
CA PRO A 308 -23.63 32.99 9.19
C PRO A 308 -25.02 33.59 9.45
N PRO A 309 -25.11 34.79 10.05
CA PRO A 309 -26.40 35.44 10.28
C PRO A 309 -27.14 35.64 8.95
N PRO A 310 -28.48 35.58 8.95
CA PRO A 310 -29.27 35.76 7.75
C PRO A 310 -29.01 37.14 7.16
N ALA A 311 -28.86 37.18 5.83
CA ALA A 311 -28.73 38.41 5.06
C ALA A 311 -29.88 39.38 5.41
N ALA A 312 -29.52 40.63 5.69
CA ALA A 312 -30.48 41.70 5.88
C ALA A 312 -31.42 41.78 4.65
N THR A 313 -32.72 41.77 4.90
CA THR A 313 -33.75 42.09 3.91
C THR A 313 -33.45 43.44 3.25
N PRO A 314 -33.53 43.56 1.92
CA PRO A 314 -33.38 44.85 1.27
C PRO A 314 -34.54 45.78 1.67
N THR A 315 -34.19 46.95 2.19
CA THR A 315 -35.11 48.04 2.49
C THR A 315 -35.84 48.47 1.22
N PRO A 316 -37.18 48.61 1.21
CA PRO A 316 -37.88 49.14 0.05
C PRO A 316 -37.53 50.63 -0.15
N PRO A 317 -37.49 51.13 -1.39
CA PRO A 317 -37.23 52.55 -1.66
C PRO A 317 -38.36 53.44 -1.13
N PRO A 318 -38.07 54.69 -0.76
CA PRO A 318 -39.07 55.61 -0.23
C PRO A 318 -40.11 55.96 -1.30
N VAL A 319 -41.38 55.88 -0.92
CA VAL A 319 -42.52 56.35 -1.71
C VAL A 319 -42.53 57.89 -1.66
N LEU A 320 -42.36 58.52 -2.82
CA LEU A 320 -42.55 59.97 -2.99
C LEU A 320 -44.04 60.32 -2.86
N PRO A 321 -44.42 61.40 -2.15
CA PRO A 321 -45.80 61.88 -2.13
C PRO A 321 -46.18 62.52 -3.49
N PRO A 322 -47.47 62.46 -3.88
CA PRO A 322 -47.91 63.05 -5.15
C PRO A 322 -47.78 64.58 -5.12
N LEU A 323 -47.24 65.11 -6.21
CA LEU A 323 -47.21 66.55 -6.51
C LEU A 323 -48.65 67.08 -6.58
N ARG A 324 -48.90 68.20 -5.90
CA ARG A 324 -50.02 69.10 -6.22
C ARG A 324 -49.57 70.11 -7.25
#